data_AF-A0A9E2YUQ6-F1
#
_entry.id   AF-A0A9E2YUQ6-F1
#
_cell.length_a   1.000
_cell.length_b   1.000
_cell.length_c   1.000
_cell.angle_alpha   90.00
_cell.angle_beta   90.00
_cell.angle_gamma   90.00
#
_symmetry.space_group_name_H-M   'P 1'
#
loop_
_entity.id
_entity.type
_entity.pdbx_description
1 polymer ?
#
loop_
_entity_poly.entity_id
_entity_poly.type
_entity_poly.pdbx_seq_one_letter_code
_entity_poly.pdbx_strand_id
1 'polypeptide(L)'
;MQRCNPASQLSGLFLLAVSLFAEAATTGRVLDQTGRPLEQATVQLLSAPENELLAETETNDQGYFEFPNPPKPNMLVRASKSGYVMLDPSETKRAATSTILTLTKGALITGRAFDSSGRPLRLAKVTPYVSRANHRIEPLPKFAASVDDRGAYRIYGLPPGRYIVAVEPQPHPGNATPFLPKFSAETLHLHPGEERSDIDFHVSTGQRQILTGTVSGASAKTGLVVFATSEHSFTPVAMIASDANGGFAFEAPPGSYEIFAVAPLDAYGPSNWVPGPNPMFGRKHFDLIGYPAPDVSVALSPAVAVEAEITFGVEPPDPTCYQSAWFTLEPLEPLAISGGFRSRVLEGGRSRIPGVSPNTRYLVRLDHLKNGCFIAALQRELETTASATNLKFVLTKTSGDLEGTAPPASKIFVAPTYDKSVDAADVQSVVADSDGHFRIGSLGPGQYRAFAITQVASNDYLDPQFWQDHAEQIRLITIHANEAAKLQLQPLRLTEAWK
;
A
#
# COMPACT_ATOMS: atom_id res chain seq x y z
N MET A 1 53.28 35.82 -61.22
CA MET A 1 52.54 34.70 -61.85
C MET A 1 53.28 33.42 -61.52
N GLN A 2 52.85 32.71 -60.47
CA GLN A 2 53.56 31.58 -59.86
C GLN A 2 52.71 30.30 -59.95
N ARG A 3 53.32 29.28 -60.57
CA ARG A 3 53.44 27.86 -60.17
C ARG A 3 52.22 26.92 -60.05
N CYS A 4 52.33 25.86 -60.87
CA CYS A 4 52.21 24.42 -60.59
C CYS A 4 51.26 23.89 -59.50
N ASN A 5 50.36 23.00 -59.92
CA ASN A 5 49.87 21.83 -59.16
C ASN A 5 50.94 20.71 -59.17
N PRO A 6 50.90 19.62 -58.36
CA PRO A 6 49.76 19.11 -57.55
C PRO A 6 50.11 18.72 -56.08
N ALA A 7 49.10 18.60 -55.22
CA ALA A 7 49.24 17.97 -53.90
C ALA A 7 48.14 16.88 -53.69
N SER A 8 48.62 15.65 -53.57
CA SER A 8 48.09 14.45 -52.91
C SER A 8 46.68 14.52 -52.29
N GLN A 9 45.74 13.74 -52.84
CA GLN A 9 44.61 13.20 -52.07
C GLN A 9 45.03 11.88 -51.43
N LEU A 10 45.17 11.88 -50.10
CA LEU A 10 45.25 10.68 -49.28
C LEU A 10 43.83 10.15 -49.07
N SER A 11 43.51 9.04 -49.73
CA SER A 11 42.31 8.24 -49.44
C SER A 11 42.52 7.52 -48.10
N GLY A 12 42.13 8.16 -47.00
CA GLY A 12 42.02 7.51 -45.70
C GLY A 12 40.85 6.55 -45.69
N LEU A 13 41.13 5.25 -45.76
CA LEU A 13 40.17 4.18 -45.54
C LEU A 13 39.80 4.17 -44.05
N PHE A 14 38.72 4.83 -43.66
CA PHE A 14 38.13 4.67 -42.33
C PHE A 14 37.50 3.27 -42.27
N LEU A 15 38.23 2.31 -41.73
CA LEU A 15 37.66 1.05 -41.25
C LEU A 15 36.73 1.40 -40.07
N LEU A 16 35.45 1.58 -40.36
CA LEU A 16 34.41 1.49 -39.33
C LEU A 16 34.45 0.03 -38.83
N ALA A 17 35.12 -0.19 -37.71
CA ALA A 17 34.92 -1.37 -36.92
C ALA A 17 33.50 -1.29 -36.35
N VAL A 18 32.52 -1.78 -37.12
CA VAL A 18 31.22 -2.14 -36.58
C VAL A 18 31.49 -3.29 -35.62
N SER A 19 31.63 -2.98 -34.33
CA SER A 19 31.55 -4.00 -33.30
C SER A 19 30.11 -4.51 -33.32
N LEU A 20 29.86 -5.55 -34.11
CA LEU A 20 28.72 -6.43 -33.91
C LEU A 20 28.94 -7.15 -32.58
N PHE A 21 28.53 -6.51 -31.49
CA PHE A 21 28.12 -7.28 -30.34
C PHE A 21 26.85 -8.02 -30.78
N ALA A 22 26.98 -9.30 -31.11
CA ALA A 22 25.82 -10.18 -31.04
C ALA A 22 25.45 -10.22 -29.55
N GLU A 23 24.53 -9.33 -29.13
CA GLU A 23 23.97 -9.44 -27.80
C GLU A 23 23.29 -10.82 -27.72
N ALA A 24 23.73 -11.63 -26.76
CA ALA A 24 23.23 -12.99 -26.61
C ALA A 24 21.70 -12.95 -26.45
N ALA A 25 21.02 -13.88 -27.13
CA ALA A 25 19.57 -14.00 -27.06
C ALA A 25 19.11 -14.03 -25.59
N THR A 26 18.06 -13.28 -25.29
CA THR A 26 17.39 -13.36 -23.99
C THR A 26 16.32 -14.44 -24.09
N THR A 27 16.58 -15.58 -23.44
CA THR A 27 15.64 -16.71 -23.44
C THR A 27 15.06 -16.93 -22.05
N GLY A 28 13.98 -17.68 -21.97
CA GLY A 28 13.44 -18.05 -20.68
C GLY A 28 12.21 -18.94 -20.74
N ARG A 29 11.65 -19.19 -19.57
CA ARG A 29 10.40 -19.94 -19.40
C ARG A 29 9.46 -19.20 -18.48
N VAL A 30 8.17 -19.21 -18.81
CA VAL A 30 7.09 -18.79 -17.93
C VAL A 30 6.43 -20.03 -17.36
N LEU A 31 6.41 -20.13 -16.03
CA LEU A 31 5.79 -21.22 -15.28
C LEU A 31 4.68 -20.67 -14.37
N ASP A 32 3.74 -21.50 -13.95
CA ASP A 32 2.87 -21.19 -12.83
C ASP A 32 3.55 -21.46 -11.48
N GLN A 33 2.87 -21.12 -10.38
CA GLN A 33 3.36 -21.35 -9.02
C GLN A 33 3.60 -22.83 -8.69
N THR A 34 3.04 -23.78 -9.45
CA THR A 34 3.28 -25.22 -9.28
C THR A 34 4.43 -25.75 -10.13
N GLY A 35 5.06 -24.87 -10.93
CA GLY A 35 6.14 -25.21 -11.86
C GLY A 35 5.64 -25.70 -13.22
N ARG A 36 4.33 -25.65 -13.51
CA ARG A 36 3.80 -26.03 -14.81
C ARG A 36 4.10 -24.94 -15.84
N PRO A 37 4.54 -25.29 -17.06
CA PRO A 37 4.77 -24.30 -18.09
C PRO A 37 3.47 -23.63 -18.55
N LEU A 38 3.55 -22.33 -18.81
CA LEU A 38 2.43 -21.53 -19.28
C LEU A 38 2.62 -21.16 -20.74
N GLU A 39 1.80 -21.77 -21.60
CA GLU A 39 1.63 -21.40 -23.01
C GLU A 39 0.89 -20.07 -23.17
N GLN A 40 1.08 -19.31 -24.25
CA GLN A 40 0.35 -18.06 -24.52
C GLN A 40 0.42 -17.04 -23.35
N ALA A 41 1.50 -17.06 -22.58
CA ALA A 41 1.83 -15.98 -21.69
C ALA A 41 2.53 -14.90 -22.51
N THR A 42 2.03 -13.68 -22.46
CA THR A 42 2.64 -12.52 -23.10
C THR A 42 3.89 -12.13 -22.30
N VAL A 43 5.04 -12.12 -22.95
CA VAL A 43 6.33 -11.72 -22.38
C VAL A 43 6.78 -10.43 -23.05
N GLN A 44 7.04 -9.41 -22.24
CA GLN A 44 7.47 -8.09 -22.67
C GLN A 44 8.93 -7.87 -22.26
N LEU A 45 9.72 -7.35 -23.20
CA LEU A 45 11.09 -6.88 -22.99
C LEU A 45 11.05 -5.35 -22.87
N LEU A 46 11.54 -4.82 -21.76
CA LEU A 46 11.46 -3.40 -21.40
C LEU A 46 12.85 -2.79 -21.25
N SER A 47 13.00 -1.49 -21.54
CA SER A 47 14.22 -0.74 -21.19
C SER A 47 14.34 -0.56 -19.67
N ALA A 48 15.56 -0.51 -19.16
CA ALA A 48 15.85 -0.03 -17.81
C ALA A 48 16.66 1.29 -17.89
N PRO A 49 16.33 2.31 -17.09
CA PRO A 49 15.26 2.37 -16.08
C PRO A 49 13.88 2.82 -16.60
N GLU A 50 13.73 3.22 -17.87
CA GLU A 50 12.53 3.92 -18.36
C GLU A 50 11.28 3.04 -18.53
N ASN A 51 11.39 1.70 -18.42
CA ASN A 51 10.31 0.74 -18.63
C ASN A 51 9.60 0.87 -20.00
N GLU A 52 10.31 1.36 -21.02
CA GLU A 52 9.79 1.47 -22.38
C GLU A 52 9.64 0.06 -22.99
N LEU A 53 8.50 -0.25 -23.61
CA LEU A 53 8.31 -1.53 -24.29
C LEU A 53 9.18 -1.60 -25.55
N LEU A 54 10.15 -2.52 -25.55
CA LEU A 54 11.10 -2.71 -26.65
C LEU A 54 10.66 -3.82 -27.60
N ALA A 55 10.13 -4.92 -27.04
CA ALA A 55 9.64 -6.06 -27.79
C ALA A 55 8.61 -6.85 -26.96
N GLU A 56 7.79 -7.64 -27.65
CA GLU A 56 6.81 -8.54 -27.04
C GLU A 56 6.81 -9.87 -27.79
N THR A 57 6.62 -10.96 -27.07
CA THR A 57 6.48 -12.31 -27.61
C THR A 57 5.50 -13.12 -26.76
N GLU A 58 5.08 -14.29 -27.24
CA GLU A 58 4.27 -15.23 -26.47
C GLU A 58 5.03 -16.52 -26.23
N THR A 59 4.76 -17.15 -25.09
CA THR A 59 5.34 -18.46 -24.79
C THR A 59 4.68 -19.59 -25.57
N ASN A 60 5.48 -20.60 -25.93
CA ASN A 60 4.99 -21.84 -26.51
C ASN A 60 4.41 -22.81 -25.45
N ASP A 61 3.99 -24.01 -25.88
CA ASP A 61 3.44 -25.10 -25.05
C ASP A 61 4.36 -25.55 -23.89
N GLN A 62 5.67 -25.35 -24.02
CA GLN A 62 6.67 -25.62 -22.98
C GLN A 62 6.95 -24.41 -22.08
N GLY A 63 6.20 -23.32 -22.27
CA GLY A 63 6.34 -22.05 -21.58
C GLY A 63 7.57 -21.26 -22.02
N TYR A 64 8.25 -21.66 -23.09
CA TYR A 64 9.49 -21.04 -23.53
C TYR A 64 9.23 -19.75 -24.32
N PHE A 65 10.07 -18.73 -24.09
CA PHE A 65 10.11 -17.51 -24.87
C PHE A 65 11.55 -17.16 -25.27
N GLU A 66 11.68 -16.36 -26.33
CA GLU A 66 12.98 -15.90 -26.83
C GLU A 66 12.90 -14.50 -27.44
N PHE A 67 13.91 -13.69 -27.14
CA PHE A 67 14.25 -12.44 -27.82
C PHE A 67 15.64 -12.61 -28.45
N PRO A 68 15.72 -12.91 -29.76
CA PRO A 68 16.98 -13.34 -30.39
C PRO A 68 18.00 -12.22 -30.55
N ASN A 69 17.55 -10.97 -30.72
CA ASN A 69 18.39 -9.79 -30.86
C ASN A 69 17.83 -8.66 -29.99
N PRO A 70 18.11 -8.65 -28.68
CA PRO A 70 17.72 -7.53 -27.84
C PRO A 70 18.30 -6.20 -28.37
N PRO A 71 17.55 -5.09 -28.32
CA PRO A 71 17.97 -3.84 -28.96
C PRO A 71 18.82 -2.92 -28.08
N LYS A 72 18.96 -3.21 -26.78
CA LYS A 72 19.67 -2.37 -25.80
C LYS A 72 20.32 -3.24 -24.70
N PRO A 73 21.47 -2.83 -24.15
CA PRO A 73 22.00 -3.45 -22.93
C PRO A 73 21.12 -3.10 -21.72
N ASN A 74 21.12 -3.94 -20.68
CA ASN A 74 20.37 -3.76 -19.43
C ASN A 74 18.84 -3.63 -19.63
N MET A 75 18.19 -4.73 -19.98
CA MET A 75 16.74 -4.78 -20.14
C MET A 75 16.06 -5.47 -18.97
N LEU A 76 14.74 -5.32 -18.91
CA LEU A 76 13.88 -6.03 -17.99
C LEU A 76 12.91 -6.94 -18.75
N VAL A 77 12.47 -8.03 -18.14
CA VAL A 77 11.49 -8.97 -18.69
C VAL A 77 10.28 -9.06 -17.77
N ARG A 78 9.08 -8.93 -18.35
CA ARG A 78 7.79 -9.06 -17.66
C ARG A 78 6.96 -10.12 -18.35
N ALA A 79 6.29 -10.98 -17.59
CA ALA A 79 5.27 -11.89 -18.14
C ALA A 79 3.88 -11.51 -17.64
N SER A 80 2.87 -11.77 -18.45
CA SER A 80 1.46 -11.63 -18.08
C SER A 80 0.61 -12.69 -18.77
N LYS A 81 -0.48 -13.10 -18.14
CA LYS A 81 -1.44 -14.03 -18.70
C LYS A 81 -2.82 -13.80 -18.07
N SER A 82 -3.89 -13.86 -18.86
CA SER A 82 -5.26 -13.72 -18.34
C SER A 82 -5.56 -14.78 -17.28
N GLY A 83 -6.21 -14.38 -16.18
CA GLY A 83 -6.50 -15.26 -15.04
C GLY A 83 -5.32 -15.47 -14.08
N TYR A 84 -4.15 -14.89 -14.37
CA TYR A 84 -3.02 -14.81 -13.45
C TYR A 84 -2.93 -13.42 -12.84
N VAL A 85 -2.33 -13.34 -11.67
CA VAL A 85 -2.05 -12.09 -10.97
C VAL A 85 -1.16 -11.23 -11.86
N MET A 86 -1.59 -9.98 -12.09
CA MET A 86 -0.79 -9.02 -12.83
C MET A 86 0.41 -8.63 -11.95
N LEU A 87 1.62 -9.05 -12.35
CA LEU A 87 2.86 -8.71 -11.65
C LEU A 87 3.01 -7.19 -11.55
N ASP A 88 3.38 -6.71 -10.37
CA ASP A 88 3.69 -5.30 -10.16
C ASP A 88 4.92 -4.91 -11.01
N PRO A 89 5.01 -3.67 -11.53
CA PRO A 89 6.20 -3.23 -12.26
C PRO A 89 7.52 -3.44 -11.52
N SER A 90 7.52 -3.42 -10.19
CA SER A 90 8.68 -3.70 -9.34
C SER A 90 9.16 -5.17 -9.38
N GLU A 91 8.34 -6.09 -9.89
CA GLU A 91 8.68 -7.52 -10.05
C GLU A 91 9.25 -7.86 -11.43
N THR A 92 9.56 -6.84 -12.24
CA THR A 92 10.22 -7.04 -13.53
C THR A 92 11.65 -7.54 -13.31
N LYS A 93 12.01 -8.69 -13.91
CA LYS A 93 13.36 -9.27 -13.74
C LYS A 93 14.33 -8.65 -14.73
N ARG A 94 15.61 -8.53 -14.37
CA ARG A 94 16.65 -8.22 -15.36
C ARG A 94 16.70 -9.34 -16.39
N ALA A 95 16.74 -8.96 -17.67
CA ALA A 95 16.97 -9.87 -18.76
C ALA A 95 18.35 -10.54 -18.58
N ALA A 96 18.35 -11.87 -18.57
CA ALA A 96 19.54 -12.71 -18.58
C ALA A 96 19.44 -13.71 -19.73
N THR A 97 20.56 -14.37 -20.07
CA THR A 97 20.59 -15.38 -21.14
C THR A 97 19.55 -16.48 -20.93
N SER A 98 19.22 -16.82 -19.68
CA SER A 98 18.12 -17.71 -19.32
C SER A 98 17.37 -17.18 -18.09
N THR A 99 16.07 -16.93 -18.23
CA THR A 99 15.22 -16.35 -17.18
C THR A 99 14.00 -17.22 -16.90
N ILE A 100 13.75 -17.59 -15.64
CA ILE A 100 12.48 -18.21 -15.23
C ILE A 100 11.56 -17.14 -14.66
N LEU A 101 10.38 -16.98 -15.25
CA LEU A 101 9.30 -16.12 -14.78
C LEU A 101 8.20 -17.02 -14.20
N THR A 102 7.68 -16.66 -13.03
CA THR A 102 6.63 -17.43 -12.36
C THR A 102 5.40 -16.55 -12.20
N LEU A 103 4.25 -16.99 -12.70
CA LEU A 103 2.97 -16.32 -12.55
C LEU A 103 2.09 -17.07 -11.53
N THR A 104 1.45 -16.36 -10.62
CA THR A 104 0.44 -16.95 -9.72
C THR A 104 -0.93 -16.88 -10.35
N LYS A 105 -1.65 -18.00 -10.38
CA LYS A 105 -3.05 -18.00 -10.81
C LYS A 105 -3.88 -17.18 -9.81
N GLY A 106 -4.65 -16.20 -10.29
CA GLY A 106 -5.48 -15.36 -9.44
C GLY A 106 -6.73 -16.10 -8.95
N ALA A 107 -7.20 -15.76 -7.76
CA ALA A 107 -8.43 -16.27 -7.19
C ALA A 107 -9.68 -15.66 -7.85
N LEU A 108 -10.78 -16.39 -7.74
CA LEU A 108 -12.10 -16.05 -8.26
C LEU A 108 -13.10 -16.07 -7.10
N ILE A 109 -13.88 -15.00 -6.94
CA ILE A 109 -15.01 -14.94 -6.03
C ILE A 109 -16.29 -14.76 -6.82
N THR A 110 -17.29 -15.57 -6.52
CA THR A 110 -18.65 -15.48 -7.06
C THR A 110 -19.67 -15.54 -5.96
N GLY A 111 -20.80 -14.86 -6.18
CA GLY A 111 -21.89 -14.82 -5.22
C GLY A 111 -23.03 -13.96 -5.73
N ARG A 112 -23.98 -13.70 -4.85
CA ARG A 112 -25.17 -12.90 -5.12
C ARG A 112 -25.38 -11.85 -4.06
N ALA A 113 -26.05 -10.76 -4.40
CA ALA A 113 -26.33 -9.67 -3.48
C ALA A 113 -27.83 -9.30 -3.53
N PHE A 114 -28.50 -9.38 -2.38
CA PHE A 114 -29.93 -9.15 -2.22
C PHE A 114 -30.22 -8.15 -1.09
N ASP A 115 -31.35 -7.46 -1.20
CA ASP A 115 -31.92 -6.67 -0.09
C ASP A 115 -32.62 -7.56 0.95
N SER A 116 -33.09 -6.98 2.05
CA SER A 116 -33.83 -7.67 3.11
C SER A 116 -35.16 -8.30 2.67
N SER A 117 -35.68 -7.94 1.50
CA SER A 117 -36.89 -8.52 0.91
C SER A 117 -36.58 -9.61 -0.13
N GLY A 118 -35.30 -9.94 -0.33
CA GLY A 118 -34.85 -10.94 -1.29
C GLY A 118 -34.75 -10.42 -2.73
N ARG A 119 -34.82 -9.10 -2.96
CA ARG A 119 -34.69 -8.52 -4.31
C ARG A 119 -33.21 -8.29 -4.64
N PRO A 120 -32.77 -8.55 -5.89
CA PRO A 120 -31.41 -8.25 -6.33
C PRO A 120 -30.99 -6.80 -6.12
N LEU A 121 -29.80 -6.58 -5.56
CA LEU A 121 -29.17 -5.26 -5.41
C LEU A 121 -28.55 -4.81 -6.73
N ARG A 122 -29.39 -4.52 -7.72
CA ARG A 122 -28.95 -4.07 -9.04
C ARG A 122 -28.06 -2.83 -8.93
N LEU A 123 -27.05 -2.77 -9.81
CA LEU A 123 -26.09 -1.66 -9.89
C LEU A 123 -25.19 -1.48 -8.65
N ALA A 124 -25.36 -2.29 -7.60
CA ALA A 124 -24.41 -2.31 -6.50
C ALA A 124 -23.03 -2.76 -6.99
N LYS A 125 -22.00 -2.34 -6.26
CA LYS A 125 -20.61 -2.68 -6.52
C LYS A 125 -20.11 -3.55 -5.38
N VAL A 126 -19.52 -4.70 -5.70
CA VAL A 126 -18.83 -5.55 -4.73
C VAL A 126 -17.35 -5.23 -4.82
N THR A 127 -16.79 -4.70 -3.73
CA THR A 127 -15.41 -4.24 -3.66
C THR A 127 -14.64 -5.11 -2.67
N PRO A 128 -13.49 -5.69 -3.06
CA PRO A 128 -12.56 -6.29 -2.12
C PRO A 128 -11.69 -5.20 -1.48
N TYR A 129 -11.38 -5.36 -0.21
CA TYR A 129 -10.53 -4.48 0.57
C TYR A 129 -9.41 -5.28 1.23
N VAL A 130 -8.28 -4.62 1.47
CA VAL A 130 -7.15 -5.16 2.21
C VAL A 130 -6.91 -4.35 3.47
N SER A 131 -6.57 -5.02 4.57
CA SER A 131 -6.09 -4.34 5.76
C SER A 131 -4.62 -3.99 5.60
N ARG A 132 -4.28 -2.72 5.77
CA ARG A 132 -2.90 -2.23 5.81
C ARG A 132 -2.35 -2.24 7.22
N ALA A 133 -1.08 -1.88 7.27
CA ALA A 133 -0.26 -1.77 8.46
C ALA A 133 -0.87 -0.90 9.57
N ASN A 134 -1.28 0.31 9.22
CA ASN A 134 -1.98 1.25 10.08
C ASN A 134 -3.46 0.88 10.35
N HIS A 135 -3.80 -0.40 10.18
CA HIS A 135 -5.14 -0.97 10.24
C HIS A 135 -6.14 -0.35 9.24
N ARG A 136 -5.69 0.52 8.32
CA ARG A 136 -6.60 1.08 7.31
C ARG A 136 -7.05 -0.01 6.37
N ILE A 137 -8.36 -0.07 6.18
CA ILE A 137 -8.98 -0.90 5.16
C ILE A 137 -8.95 -0.10 3.86
N GLU A 138 -8.18 -0.57 2.88
CA GLU A 138 -8.06 0.06 1.58
C GLU A 138 -8.87 -0.71 0.53
N PRO A 139 -9.74 -0.03 -0.25
CA PRO A 139 -10.42 -0.69 -1.34
C PRO A 139 -9.40 -1.08 -2.42
N LEU A 140 -9.74 -2.13 -3.18
CA LEU A 140 -9.07 -2.45 -4.43
C LEU A 140 -10.05 -2.28 -5.61
N PRO A 141 -10.29 -1.02 -6.05
CA PRO A 141 -11.29 -0.73 -7.08
C PRO A 141 -11.07 -1.47 -8.40
N LYS A 142 -9.81 -1.83 -8.70
CA LYS A 142 -9.41 -2.60 -9.90
C LYS A 142 -10.08 -3.98 -9.96
N PHE A 143 -10.38 -4.58 -8.80
CA PHE A 143 -11.00 -5.91 -8.71
C PHE A 143 -12.50 -5.84 -8.37
N ALA A 144 -13.07 -4.65 -8.27
CA ALA A 144 -14.48 -4.53 -7.91
C ALA A 144 -15.40 -4.97 -9.06
N ALA A 145 -16.50 -5.61 -8.70
CA ALA A 145 -17.47 -6.17 -9.65
C ALA A 145 -18.85 -5.51 -9.50
N SER A 146 -19.54 -5.28 -10.61
CA SER A 146 -20.94 -4.86 -10.57
C SER A 146 -21.87 -6.06 -10.37
N VAL A 147 -22.93 -5.84 -9.60
CA VAL A 147 -24.03 -6.80 -9.42
C VAL A 147 -24.98 -6.71 -10.62
N ASP A 148 -25.21 -7.85 -11.28
CA ASP A 148 -26.09 -7.96 -12.46
C ASP A 148 -27.59 -7.92 -12.09
N ASP A 149 -28.45 -7.96 -13.12
CA ASP A 149 -29.91 -7.88 -12.93
C ASP A 149 -30.52 -9.07 -12.17
N ARG A 150 -29.79 -10.19 -12.05
CA ARG A 150 -30.17 -11.38 -11.28
C ARG A 150 -29.58 -11.35 -9.87
N GLY A 151 -28.81 -10.31 -9.54
CA GLY A 151 -28.13 -10.17 -8.26
C GLY A 151 -26.76 -10.84 -8.22
N ALA A 152 -26.28 -11.43 -9.32
CA ALA A 152 -25.01 -12.14 -9.34
C ALA A 152 -23.83 -11.19 -9.58
N TYR A 153 -22.67 -11.53 -9.02
CA TYR A 153 -21.42 -10.82 -9.28
C TYR A 153 -20.24 -11.79 -9.42
N ARG A 154 -19.14 -11.31 -10.02
CA ARG A 154 -17.92 -12.09 -10.24
C ARG A 154 -16.68 -11.20 -10.12
N ILE A 155 -15.83 -11.49 -9.15
CA ILE A 155 -14.51 -10.86 -8.97
C ILE A 155 -13.45 -11.88 -9.37
N TYR A 156 -12.50 -11.53 -10.24
CA TYR A 156 -11.48 -12.47 -10.73
C TYR A 156 -10.10 -11.84 -10.78
N GLY A 157 -9.07 -12.70 -10.78
CA GLY A 157 -7.68 -12.27 -10.88
C GLY A 157 -7.15 -11.65 -9.58
N LEU A 158 -7.83 -11.90 -8.46
CA LEU A 158 -7.33 -11.45 -7.16
C LEU A 158 -6.04 -12.18 -6.83
N PRO A 159 -5.01 -11.47 -6.34
CA PRO A 159 -3.90 -12.13 -5.67
C PRO A 159 -4.41 -13.06 -4.56
N PRO A 160 -3.68 -14.14 -4.24
CA PRO A 160 -3.86 -14.83 -2.97
C PRO A 160 -3.73 -13.83 -1.82
N GLY A 161 -4.43 -14.08 -0.73
CA GLY A 161 -4.40 -13.23 0.45
C GLY A 161 -5.71 -13.12 1.18
N ARG A 162 -5.70 -12.32 2.25
CA ARG A 162 -6.89 -12.00 3.05
C ARG A 162 -7.56 -10.75 2.54
N TYR A 163 -8.87 -10.86 2.35
CA TYR A 163 -9.71 -9.78 1.86
C TYR A 163 -10.93 -9.63 2.76
N ILE A 164 -11.34 -8.38 2.94
CA ILE A 164 -12.71 -8.07 3.36
C ILE A 164 -13.46 -7.77 2.07
N VAL A 165 -14.47 -8.55 1.73
CA VAL A 165 -15.29 -8.30 0.52
C VAL A 165 -16.60 -7.70 0.95
N ALA A 166 -16.95 -6.54 0.40
CA ALA A 166 -18.15 -5.82 0.79
C ALA A 166 -18.98 -5.35 -0.40
N VAL A 167 -20.30 -5.29 -0.22
CA VAL A 167 -21.24 -4.76 -1.21
C VAL A 167 -21.62 -3.33 -0.87
N GLU A 168 -21.38 -2.44 -1.82
CA GLU A 168 -21.73 -1.03 -1.79
C GLU A 168 -22.88 -0.76 -2.78
N PRO A 169 -24.11 -0.50 -2.29
CA PRO A 169 -25.19 -0.01 -3.14
C PRO A 169 -24.81 1.31 -3.81
N GLN A 170 -25.17 1.48 -5.09
CA GLN A 170 -24.87 2.73 -5.79
C GLN A 170 -25.54 3.93 -5.10
N PRO A 171 -24.83 5.06 -4.90
CA PRO A 171 -25.43 6.28 -4.39
C PRO A 171 -26.51 6.76 -5.37
N HIS A 172 -27.69 7.10 -4.85
CA HIS A 172 -28.76 7.66 -5.68
C HIS A 172 -28.38 9.08 -6.12
N PRO A 173 -28.43 9.40 -7.42
CA PRO A 173 -28.22 10.77 -7.87
C PRO A 173 -29.38 11.66 -7.40
N GLY A 174 -29.13 12.48 -6.38
CA GLY A 174 -30.14 13.38 -5.80
C GLY A 174 -29.89 13.73 -4.32
N ASN A 175 -29.17 12.89 -3.57
CA ASN A 175 -28.75 13.18 -2.20
C ASN A 175 -27.27 13.55 -2.19
N ALA A 176 -26.94 14.75 -1.70
CA ALA A 176 -25.57 15.28 -1.62
C ALA A 176 -24.71 14.60 -0.53
N THR A 177 -25.14 13.47 0.01
CA THR A 177 -24.41 12.69 0.99
C THR A 177 -24.26 11.27 0.43
N PRO A 178 -23.03 10.79 0.17
CA PRO A 178 -22.81 9.39 -0.15
C PRO A 178 -23.18 8.58 1.11
N PHE A 179 -24.44 8.18 1.16
CA PHE A 179 -24.93 7.20 2.10
C PHE A 179 -24.37 5.85 1.65
N LEU A 180 -23.51 5.24 2.48
CA LEU A 180 -22.99 3.90 2.25
C LEU A 180 -23.76 2.95 3.18
N PRO A 181 -24.74 2.18 2.66
CA PRO A 181 -25.47 1.21 3.45
C PRO A 181 -24.54 0.18 4.08
N LYS A 182 -24.87 -0.19 5.32
CA LYS A 182 -24.37 -1.35 6.09
C LYS A 182 -23.67 -2.39 5.21
N PHE A 183 -22.33 -2.45 5.32
CA PHE A 183 -21.54 -3.50 4.68
C PHE A 183 -22.03 -4.85 5.19
N SER A 184 -22.62 -5.67 4.31
CA SER A 184 -22.47 -7.10 4.49
C SER A 184 -21.07 -7.39 4.00
N ALA A 185 -20.18 -7.72 4.91
CA ALA A 185 -18.78 -7.96 4.62
C ALA A 185 -18.43 -9.39 5.03
N GLU A 186 -17.64 -10.06 4.20
CA GLU A 186 -17.10 -11.37 4.51
C GLU A 186 -15.58 -11.31 4.48
N THR A 187 -14.95 -11.80 5.54
CA THR A 187 -13.50 -11.98 5.59
C THR A 187 -13.16 -13.29 4.92
N LEU A 188 -12.47 -13.20 3.79
CA LEU A 188 -12.08 -14.33 2.98
C LEU A 188 -10.57 -14.47 3.00
N HIS A 189 -10.11 -15.71 3.01
CA HIS A 189 -8.73 -16.06 2.78
C HIS A 189 -8.65 -16.88 1.49
N LEU A 190 -8.02 -16.30 0.45
CA LEU A 190 -7.97 -16.86 -0.89
C LEU A 190 -6.61 -17.46 -1.20
N HIS A 191 -6.62 -18.68 -1.75
CA HIS A 191 -5.43 -19.41 -2.17
C HIS A 191 -5.15 -19.22 -3.67
N PRO A 192 -3.94 -19.53 -4.15
CA PRO A 192 -3.61 -19.50 -5.57
C PRO A 192 -4.60 -20.27 -6.45
N GLY A 193 -5.26 -19.55 -7.35
CA GLY A 193 -6.23 -20.12 -8.30
C GLY A 193 -7.52 -20.66 -7.66
N GLU A 194 -7.78 -20.36 -6.39
CA GLU A 194 -9.01 -20.77 -5.70
C GLU A 194 -10.24 -20.17 -6.38
N GLU A 195 -11.28 -21.00 -6.52
CA GLU A 195 -12.61 -20.55 -6.92
C GLU A 195 -13.54 -20.63 -5.71
N ARG A 196 -13.85 -19.47 -5.13
CA ARG A 196 -14.80 -19.35 -4.03
C ARG A 196 -16.16 -18.91 -4.54
N SER A 197 -17.16 -19.71 -4.25
CA SER A 197 -18.55 -19.51 -4.68
C SER A 197 -19.46 -19.34 -3.47
N ASP A 198 -20.72 -18.94 -3.74
CA ASP A 198 -21.78 -18.78 -2.75
C ASP A 198 -21.46 -17.75 -1.64
N ILE A 199 -20.65 -16.74 -1.99
CA ILE A 199 -20.41 -15.56 -1.14
C ILE A 199 -21.63 -14.63 -1.29
N ASP A 200 -22.73 -14.99 -0.65
CA ASP A 200 -24.00 -14.30 -0.80
C ASP A 200 -24.18 -13.21 0.26
N PHE A 201 -24.51 -11.99 -0.19
CA PHE A 201 -24.73 -10.84 0.65
C PHE A 201 -26.21 -10.51 0.79
N HIS A 202 -26.66 -10.35 2.04
CA HIS A 202 -28.00 -9.89 2.36
C HIS A 202 -27.92 -8.51 3.05
N VAL A 203 -28.06 -7.45 2.27
CA VAL A 203 -27.97 -6.08 2.79
C VAL A 203 -29.31 -5.71 3.43
N SER A 204 -29.32 -5.63 4.75
CA SER A 204 -30.46 -5.09 5.48
C SER A 204 -30.54 -3.58 5.29
N THR A 205 -31.55 -3.12 4.56
CA THR A 205 -31.94 -1.71 4.48
C THR A 205 -32.79 -1.27 5.68
N GLY A 206 -32.66 -1.97 6.83
CA GLY A 206 -33.54 -1.90 8.00
C GLY A 206 -33.94 -0.48 8.43
N GLN A 207 -35.04 -0.38 9.19
CA GLN A 207 -35.63 0.89 9.62
C GLN A 207 -34.55 1.87 10.11
N ARG A 208 -34.36 2.93 9.33
CA ARG A 208 -33.42 3.99 9.64
C ARG A 208 -34.11 4.99 10.54
N GLN A 209 -33.34 5.53 11.47
CA GLN A 209 -33.80 6.61 12.32
C GLN A 209 -33.06 7.88 11.92
N ILE A 210 -33.80 8.99 11.87
CA ILE A 210 -33.20 10.31 11.74
C ILE A 210 -32.60 10.65 13.09
N LEU A 211 -31.29 10.81 13.12
CA LEU A 211 -30.58 11.38 14.25
C LEU A 211 -30.38 12.87 14.00
N THR A 212 -30.66 13.67 15.03
CA THR A 212 -30.36 15.10 15.05
C THR A 212 -29.32 15.38 16.12
N GLY A 213 -28.48 16.37 15.88
CA GLY A 213 -27.51 16.80 16.86
C GLY A 213 -27.01 18.22 16.62
N THR A 214 -26.14 18.66 17.50
CA THR A 214 -25.55 20.01 17.45
C THR A 214 -24.04 19.95 17.61
N VAL A 215 -23.35 20.81 16.86
CA VAL A 215 -21.95 21.13 17.07
C VAL A 215 -21.86 22.42 17.86
N SER A 216 -20.99 22.43 18.87
CA SER A 216 -20.64 23.62 19.64
C SER A 216 -19.16 23.95 19.49
N GLY A 217 -18.81 25.24 19.61
CA GLY A 217 -17.42 25.70 19.60
C GLY A 217 -16.90 26.21 18.25
N ALA A 218 -17.68 26.12 17.16
CA ALA A 218 -17.34 26.75 15.88
C ALA A 218 -18.40 27.79 15.45
N SER A 219 -17.94 28.85 14.81
CA SER A 219 -18.77 29.88 14.16
C SER A 219 -18.95 29.67 12.65
N ALA A 220 -18.34 28.61 12.10
CA ALA A 220 -18.36 28.27 10.69
C ALA A 220 -19.05 26.92 10.45
N LYS A 221 -19.40 26.63 9.19
CA LYS A 221 -19.88 25.30 8.80
C LYS A 221 -18.88 24.24 9.25
N THR A 222 -19.40 23.25 9.97
CA THR A 222 -18.64 22.12 10.46
C THR A 222 -18.88 20.92 9.56
N GLY A 223 -17.82 20.26 9.14
CA GLY A 223 -17.95 18.92 8.57
C GLY A 223 -18.04 17.88 9.67
N LEU A 224 -18.94 16.92 9.53
CA LEU A 224 -19.01 15.74 10.37
C LEU A 224 -18.92 14.44 9.55
N VAL A 225 -18.05 13.54 9.99
CA VAL A 225 -17.95 12.18 9.46
C VAL A 225 -18.35 11.19 10.54
N VAL A 226 -19.24 10.28 10.19
CA VAL A 226 -19.82 9.31 11.12
C VAL A 226 -19.37 7.91 10.72
N PHE A 227 -18.75 7.20 11.65
CA PHE A 227 -18.33 5.81 11.49
C PHE A 227 -19.17 4.92 12.40
N ALA A 228 -19.52 3.72 11.92
CA ALA A 228 -20.02 2.66 12.80
C ALA A 228 -18.85 2.06 13.59
N THR A 229 -19.07 1.76 14.87
CA THR A 229 -18.02 1.19 15.74
C THR A 229 -17.87 -0.32 15.60
N SER A 230 -18.76 -1.00 14.85
CA SER A 230 -18.66 -2.43 14.56
C SER A 230 -17.30 -2.74 13.92
N GLU A 231 -16.46 -3.47 14.65
CA GLU A 231 -15.10 -3.94 14.33
C GLU A 231 -14.30 -3.04 13.36
N HIS A 232 -14.17 -1.76 13.70
CA HIS A 232 -13.24 -0.86 12.99
C HIS A 232 -13.61 -0.59 11.53
N SER A 233 -14.89 -0.32 11.24
CA SER A 233 -15.27 0.23 9.93
C SER A 233 -14.57 1.57 9.67
N PHE A 234 -13.54 1.57 8.82
CA PHE A 234 -12.87 2.79 8.33
C PHE A 234 -13.62 3.47 7.19
N THR A 235 -14.77 2.93 6.81
CA THR A 235 -15.67 3.56 5.85
C THR A 235 -16.78 4.30 6.58
N PRO A 236 -17.00 5.59 6.29
CA PRO A 236 -18.02 6.36 6.98
C PRO A 236 -19.42 5.93 6.54
N VAL A 237 -20.34 5.87 7.50
CA VAL A 237 -21.77 5.61 7.29
C VAL A 237 -22.48 6.90 6.84
N ALA A 238 -21.95 8.06 7.26
CA ALA A 238 -22.41 9.36 6.81
C ALA A 238 -21.25 10.36 6.76
N MET A 239 -21.33 11.25 5.77
CA MET A 239 -20.49 12.44 5.64
C MET A 239 -21.43 13.62 5.44
N ILE A 240 -21.49 14.52 6.40
CA ILE A 240 -22.49 15.60 6.46
C ILE A 240 -21.82 16.93 6.82
N ALA A 241 -22.50 18.03 6.53
CA ALA A 241 -22.13 19.35 7.01
C ALA A 241 -23.22 19.88 7.95
N SER A 242 -22.81 20.62 8.98
CA SER A 242 -23.74 21.35 9.84
C SER A 242 -24.41 22.50 9.07
N ASP A 243 -25.58 22.91 9.56
CA ASP A 243 -26.18 24.19 9.21
C ASP A 243 -25.41 25.37 9.85
N ALA A 244 -25.91 26.59 9.61
CA ALA A 244 -25.30 27.82 10.11
C ALA A 244 -25.33 27.97 11.64
N ASN A 245 -26.20 27.23 12.33
CA ASN A 245 -26.34 27.22 13.78
C ASN A 245 -25.63 26.01 14.42
N GLY A 246 -24.91 25.22 13.63
CA GLY A 246 -24.24 24.00 14.09
C GLY A 246 -25.15 22.77 14.17
N GLY A 247 -26.42 22.88 13.78
CA GLY A 247 -27.33 21.75 13.71
C GLY A 247 -26.95 20.77 12.61
N PHE A 248 -27.10 19.48 12.84
CA PHE A 248 -26.90 18.45 11.82
C PHE A 248 -27.94 17.34 11.95
N ALA A 249 -28.20 16.64 10.85
CA ALA A 249 -29.04 15.47 10.84
C ALA A 249 -28.55 14.44 9.83
N PHE A 250 -28.72 13.16 10.14
CA PHE A 250 -28.49 12.05 9.22
C PHE A 250 -29.36 10.86 9.57
N GLU A 251 -29.59 9.99 8.59
CA GLU A 251 -30.26 8.71 8.82
C GLU A 251 -29.24 7.62 9.08
N ALA A 252 -29.50 6.77 10.07
CA ALA A 252 -28.68 5.58 10.32
C ALA A 252 -29.54 4.43 10.87
N PRO A 253 -29.17 3.16 10.61
CA PRO A 253 -29.80 2.02 11.27
C PRO A 253 -29.42 1.95 12.76
N PRO A 254 -30.14 1.17 13.59
CA PRO A 254 -29.72 0.92 14.95
C PRO A 254 -28.29 0.34 15.01
N GLY A 255 -27.47 0.83 15.93
CA GLY A 255 -26.06 0.49 16.04
C GLY A 255 -25.29 1.46 16.93
N SER A 256 -23.99 1.21 17.08
CA SER A 256 -23.07 2.06 17.83
C SER A 256 -22.17 2.82 16.87
N TYR A 257 -21.90 4.10 17.17
CA TYR A 257 -21.31 5.05 16.22
C TYR A 257 -20.30 5.99 16.89
N GLU A 258 -19.33 6.45 16.11
CA GLU A 258 -18.41 7.54 16.42
C GLU A 258 -18.57 8.66 15.39
N ILE A 259 -18.77 9.89 15.87
CA ILE A 259 -18.78 11.10 15.05
C ILE A 259 -17.44 11.81 15.21
N PHE A 260 -16.77 12.09 14.11
CA PHE A 260 -15.63 13.02 14.05
C PHE A 260 -16.07 14.30 13.35
N ALA A 261 -15.84 15.44 13.99
CA ALA A 261 -16.18 16.74 13.47
C ALA A 261 -14.92 17.56 13.25
N VAL A 262 -14.90 18.33 12.16
CA VAL A 262 -13.82 19.27 11.84
C VAL A 262 -14.39 20.57 11.29
N ALA A 263 -13.88 21.69 11.77
CA ALA A 263 -14.25 23.03 11.31
C ALA A 263 -13.05 23.98 11.35
N PRO A 264 -12.93 24.97 10.46
CA PRO A 264 -13.74 25.12 9.25
C PRO A 264 -13.37 24.08 8.18
N LEU A 265 -14.20 23.95 7.14
CA LEU A 265 -13.88 23.18 5.94
C LEU A 265 -13.56 24.12 4.77
N ASP A 266 -12.41 23.91 4.12
CA ASP A 266 -12.05 24.62 2.88
C ASP A 266 -12.62 23.92 1.64
N ALA A 267 -12.63 22.59 1.63
CA ALA A 267 -13.22 21.78 0.58
C ALA A 267 -13.82 20.48 1.13
N TYR A 268 -14.94 20.07 0.55
CA TYR A 268 -15.64 18.81 0.83
C TYR A 268 -15.94 18.08 -0.47
N GLY A 269 -15.52 16.81 -0.55
CA GLY A 269 -15.81 15.92 -1.67
C GLY A 269 -16.11 14.48 -1.20
N PRO A 270 -16.60 13.62 -2.10
CA PRO A 270 -17.07 12.26 -1.75
C PRO A 270 -15.98 11.32 -1.22
N SER A 271 -14.69 11.68 -1.34
CA SER A 271 -13.56 10.85 -0.91
C SER A 271 -12.45 11.60 -0.18
N ASN A 272 -12.55 12.92 -0.01
CA ASN A 272 -11.53 13.68 0.71
C ASN A 272 -12.06 14.98 1.32
N TRP A 273 -11.51 15.33 2.48
CA TRP A 273 -11.86 16.50 3.27
C TRP A 273 -10.60 17.30 3.52
N VAL A 274 -10.66 18.60 3.25
CA VAL A 274 -9.55 19.52 3.53
C VAL A 274 -10.00 20.45 4.65
N PRO A 275 -9.50 20.26 5.88
CA PRO A 275 -9.71 21.22 6.96
C PRO A 275 -9.19 22.59 6.54
N GLY A 276 -9.96 23.62 6.84
CA GLY A 276 -9.53 24.99 6.63
C GLY A 276 -8.52 25.47 7.66
N PRO A 277 -8.12 26.75 7.59
CA PRO A 277 -7.10 27.29 8.47
C PRO A 277 -7.55 27.23 9.93
N ASN A 278 -6.60 26.91 10.83
CA ASN A 278 -6.82 26.77 12.28
C ASN A 278 -7.97 25.80 12.61
N PRO A 279 -7.87 24.53 12.19
CA PRO A 279 -8.96 23.59 12.39
C PRO A 279 -9.21 23.35 13.88
N MET A 280 -10.48 23.09 14.18
CA MET A 280 -10.96 22.58 15.45
C MET A 280 -11.56 21.20 15.20
N PHE A 281 -11.43 20.32 16.19
CA PHE A 281 -11.84 18.93 16.09
C PHE A 281 -12.77 18.53 17.22
N GLY A 282 -13.74 17.68 16.93
CA GLY A 282 -14.60 17.07 17.93
C GLY A 282 -14.75 15.59 17.67
N ARG A 283 -14.96 14.82 18.74
CA ARG A 283 -15.28 13.40 18.67
C ARG A 283 -16.44 13.06 19.60
N LYS A 284 -17.32 12.15 19.19
CA LYS A 284 -18.45 11.72 20.01
C LYS A 284 -18.90 10.31 19.68
N HIS A 285 -18.79 9.45 20.69
CA HIS A 285 -19.44 8.14 20.72
C HIS A 285 -20.93 8.27 21.06
N PHE A 286 -21.78 7.45 20.44
CA PHE A 286 -23.18 7.26 20.83
C PHE A 286 -23.76 5.93 20.32
N ASP A 287 -24.82 5.45 20.99
CA ASP A 287 -25.59 4.28 20.56
C ASP A 287 -27.00 4.67 20.10
N LEU A 288 -27.40 4.16 18.94
CA LEU A 288 -28.72 4.31 18.35
C LEU A 288 -29.51 3.00 18.53
N ILE A 289 -30.23 2.86 19.63
CA ILE A 289 -30.87 1.57 20.02
C ILE A 289 -32.40 1.59 19.81
N GLY A 290 -33.04 2.76 19.72
CA GLY A 290 -34.49 2.89 19.58
C GLY A 290 -34.97 4.33 19.45
N TYR A 291 -36.29 4.52 19.28
CA TYR A 291 -36.92 5.84 19.21
C TYR A 291 -37.30 6.38 20.60
N PRO A 292 -37.19 7.71 20.84
CA PRO A 292 -36.53 8.68 19.99
C PRO A 292 -35.00 8.50 19.99
N ALA A 293 -34.36 8.85 18.87
CA ALA A 293 -32.90 8.89 18.80
C ALA A 293 -32.35 9.84 19.88
N PRO A 294 -31.15 9.56 20.45
CA PRO A 294 -30.54 10.44 21.42
C PRO A 294 -30.19 11.79 20.79
N ASP A 295 -30.30 12.87 21.55
CA ASP A 295 -29.75 14.17 21.14
C ASP A 295 -28.22 14.14 21.29
N VAL A 296 -27.51 14.37 20.19
CA VAL A 296 -26.05 14.24 20.15
C VAL A 296 -25.40 15.62 20.08
N SER A 297 -24.65 15.98 21.12
CA SER A 297 -23.82 17.18 21.10
C SER A 297 -22.34 16.84 20.90
N VAL A 298 -21.72 17.50 19.93
CA VAL A 298 -20.30 17.40 19.62
C VAL A 298 -19.61 18.71 19.96
N ALA A 299 -18.71 18.68 20.94
CA ALA A 299 -17.91 19.85 21.32
C ALA A 299 -16.60 19.86 20.54
N LEU A 300 -16.29 20.99 19.91
CA LEU A 300 -15.03 21.19 19.20
C LEU A 300 -13.95 21.73 20.15
N SER A 301 -12.74 21.20 20.00
CA SER A 301 -11.53 21.64 20.67
C SER A 301 -10.52 22.14 19.64
N PRO A 302 -9.70 23.16 19.97
CA PRO A 302 -8.64 23.62 19.09
C PRO A 302 -7.69 22.49 18.72
N ALA A 303 -7.21 22.50 17.48
CA ALA A 303 -6.12 21.62 17.08
C ALA A 303 -4.83 21.91 17.86
N VAL A 304 -3.98 20.90 17.95
CA VAL A 304 -2.66 21.01 18.55
C VAL A 304 -1.56 21.01 17.48
N ALA A 305 -0.40 21.51 17.85
CA ALA A 305 0.79 21.44 17.03
C ALA A 305 1.67 20.28 17.49
N VAL A 306 2.21 19.53 16.54
CA VAL A 306 3.26 18.56 16.80
C VAL A 306 4.55 19.07 16.17
N GLU A 307 5.56 19.24 17.00
CA GLU A 307 6.89 19.65 16.60
C GLU A 307 7.81 18.44 16.55
N ALA A 308 8.79 18.53 15.66
CA ALA A 308 9.80 17.51 15.46
C ALA A 308 11.17 18.16 15.37
N GLU A 309 12.16 17.55 15.98
CA GLU A 309 13.57 17.90 15.87
C GLU A 309 14.39 16.70 15.42
N ILE A 310 15.17 16.90 14.36
CA ILE A 310 16.17 15.96 13.89
C ILE A 310 17.48 16.26 14.58
N THR A 311 18.03 15.21 15.17
CA THR A 311 19.38 15.18 15.74
C THR A 311 20.18 14.05 15.09
N PHE A 312 21.49 14.10 15.25
CA PHE A 312 22.37 13.01 14.89
C PHE A 312 22.87 12.34 16.16
N GLY A 313 23.26 11.08 16.07
CA GLY A 313 23.81 10.32 17.20
C GLY A 313 25.14 10.93 17.70
N VAL A 314 26.24 10.20 17.51
CA VAL A 314 27.59 10.71 17.82
C VAL A 314 28.20 11.53 16.68
N GLU A 315 27.54 11.54 15.52
CA GLU A 315 28.00 12.18 14.29
C GLU A 315 27.69 13.69 14.28
N PRO A 316 28.49 14.50 13.57
CA PRO A 316 28.14 15.90 13.33
C PRO A 316 26.85 15.98 12.50
N PRO A 317 25.98 16.99 12.73
CA PRO A 317 24.79 17.17 11.92
C PRO A 317 25.09 17.31 10.43
N ASP A 318 24.39 16.54 9.61
CA ASP A 318 24.45 16.64 8.14
C ASP A 318 23.06 16.99 7.57
N PRO A 319 22.81 18.28 7.30
CA PRO A 319 21.51 18.71 6.77
C PRO A 319 21.13 18.06 5.44
N THR A 320 22.11 17.56 4.67
CA THR A 320 21.81 16.89 3.39
C THR A 320 20.99 15.61 3.56
N CYS A 321 20.98 15.01 4.76
CA CYS A 321 20.19 13.82 5.05
C CYS A 321 18.68 14.05 4.98
N TYR A 322 18.20 15.27 5.27
CA TYR A 322 16.78 15.56 5.42
C TYR A 322 16.26 16.71 4.53
N GLN A 323 17.02 17.16 3.53
CA GLN A 323 16.60 18.23 2.60
C GLN A 323 15.28 17.94 1.86
N SER A 324 14.99 16.66 1.62
CA SER A 324 13.76 16.19 0.98
C SER A 324 12.83 15.46 1.94
N ALA A 325 13.17 15.41 3.23
CA ALA A 325 12.45 14.60 4.20
C ALA A 325 11.11 15.21 4.57
N TRP A 326 10.15 14.31 4.77
CA TRP A 326 8.81 14.62 5.27
C TRP A 326 8.64 14.02 6.66
N PHE A 327 8.13 14.84 7.57
CA PHE A 327 7.59 14.38 8.84
C PHE A 327 6.09 14.16 8.65
N THR A 328 5.61 12.93 8.89
CA THR A 328 4.23 12.52 8.64
C THR A 328 3.62 11.89 9.90
N LEU A 329 2.38 12.27 10.20
CA LEU A 329 1.52 11.68 11.22
C LEU A 329 0.33 11.03 10.51
N GLU A 330 0.29 9.70 10.52
CA GLU A 330 -0.81 8.94 9.97
C GLU A 330 -1.79 8.56 11.10
N PRO A 331 -3.07 8.93 11.01
CA PRO A 331 -4.06 8.52 12.00
C PRO A 331 -4.15 6.98 12.10
N LEU A 332 -4.09 6.45 13.32
CA LEU A 332 -4.41 5.05 13.64
C LEU A 332 -5.90 4.87 13.98
N GLU A 333 -6.68 5.92 13.75
CA GLU A 333 -8.11 6.03 14.04
C GLU A 333 -8.83 6.63 12.81
N PRO A 334 -10.10 6.28 12.58
CA PRO A 334 -10.86 6.73 11.41
C PRO A 334 -11.21 8.22 11.52
N LEU A 335 -10.27 9.11 11.16
CA LEU A 335 -10.50 10.56 11.15
C LEU A 335 -11.08 11.09 9.82
N ALA A 336 -11.21 10.24 8.80
CA ALA A 336 -11.61 10.63 7.43
C ALA A 336 -10.73 11.70 6.75
N ILE A 337 -9.54 11.97 7.29
CA ILE A 337 -8.55 12.88 6.70
C ILE A 337 -7.62 12.04 5.82
N SER A 338 -7.70 12.23 4.50
CA SER A 338 -6.84 11.49 3.56
C SER A 338 -5.40 11.98 3.63
N GLY A 339 -4.44 11.05 3.53
CA GLY A 339 -3.00 11.36 3.45
C GLY A 339 -2.29 11.74 4.75
N GLY A 340 -3.00 11.74 5.89
CA GLY A 340 -2.43 12.10 7.20
C GLY A 340 -2.03 13.58 7.28
N PHE A 341 -1.35 13.96 8.37
CA PHE A 341 -0.78 15.29 8.52
C PHE A 341 0.71 15.22 8.21
N ARG A 342 1.22 16.12 7.35
CA ARG A 342 2.65 16.12 7.00
C ARG A 342 3.23 17.50 6.90
N SER A 343 4.53 17.61 7.16
CA SER A 343 5.30 18.84 7.02
C SER A 343 6.71 18.52 6.54
N ARG A 344 7.29 19.40 5.73
CA ARG A 344 8.68 19.25 5.28
C ARG A 344 9.61 19.54 6.45
N VAL A 345 10.74 18.84 6.51
CA VAL A 345 11.81 19.16 7.45
C VAL A 345 12.61 20.37 6.95
N LEU A 346 12.78 21.37 7.81
CA LEU A 346 13.52 22.60 7.49
C LEU A 346 15.03 22.38 7.61
N GLU A 347 15.82 23.30 7.03
CA GLU A 347 17.29 23.23 6.98
C GLU A 347 17.94 23.06 8.37
N GLY A 348 17.34 23.62 9.42
CA GLY A 348 17.77 23.45 10.82
C GLY A 348 17.32 22.16 11.51
N GLY A 349 16.81 21.17 10.76
CA GLY A 349 16.35 19.88 11.31
C GLY A 349 15.03 19.97 12.07
N ARG A 350 14.35 21.12 12.06
CA ARG A 350 13.07 21.29 12.74
C ARG A 350 11.91 21.14 11.75
N SER A 351 10.81 20.57 12.22
CA SER A 351 9.54 20.55 11.49
C SER A 351 8.39 20.78 12.45
N ARG A 352 7.28 21.30 11.91
CA ARG A 352 6.06 21.57 12.66
C ARG A 352 4.86 21.22 11.80
N ILE A 353 3.99 20.40 12.35
CA ILE A 353 2.68 20.09 11.80
C ILE A 353 1.65 20.84 12.65
N PRO A 354 1.10 21.97 12.16
CA PRO A 354 -0.05 22.59 12.79
C PRO A 354 -1.32 21.79 12.52
N GLY A 355 -2.36 21.99 13.32
CA GLY A 355 -3.70 21.52 12.95
C GLY A 355 -3.94 20.04 13.19
N VAL A 356 -3.21 19.40 14.11
CA VAL A 356 -3.39 17.98 14.44
C VAL A 356 -4.55 17.80 15.41
N SER A 357 -5.35 16.74 15.23
CA SER A 357 -6.46 16.44 16.14
C SER A 357 -5.93 16.05 17.53
N PRO A 358 -6.44 16.63 18.62
CA PRO A 358 -6.09 16.20 19.98
C PRO A 358 -6.74 14.85 20.31
N ASN A 359 -6.18 14.14 21.31
CA ASN A 359 -6.70 12.86 21.83
C ASN A 359 -6.91 11.82 20.72
N THR A 360 -5.96 11.76 19.79
CA THR A 360 -5.95 10.82 18.67
C THR A 360 -4.59 10.15 18.57
N ARG A 361 -4.59 8.85 18.27
CA ARG A 361 -3.36 8.10 18.04
C ARG A 361 -2.89 8.21 16.60
N TYR A 362 -1.58 8.37 16.45
CA TYR A 362 -0.89 8.52 15.18
C TYR A 362 0.32 7.58 15.10
N LEU A 363 0.53 7.03 13.91
CA LEU A 363 1.82 6.49 13.49
C LEU A 363 2.70 7.65 13.02
N VAL A 364 3.91 7.73 13.56
CA VAL A 364 4.91 8.76 13.30
C VAL A 364 5.88 8.23 12.25
N ARG A 365 6.02 8.96 11.14
CA ARG A 365 6.94 8.61 10.05
C ARG A 365 7.89 9.76 9.73
N LEU A 366 9.09 9.39 9.33
CA LEU A 366 10.08 10.25 8.70
C LEU A 366 10.54 9.55 7.42
N ASP A 367 10.15 10.09 6.28
CA ASP A 367 10.36 9.49 4.97
C ASP A 367 11.13 10.42 4.03
N HIS A 368 11.52 9.93 2.84
CA HIS A 368 12.31 10.68 1.85
C HIS A 368 13.66 11.21 2.37
N LEU A 369 14.30 10.46 3.26
CA LEU A 369 15.70 10.69 3.63
C LEU A 369 16.60 10.47 2.41
N LYS A 370 17.72 11.19 2.37
CA LYS A 370 18.75 10.97 1.36
C LYS A 370 19.34 9.57 1.50
N ASN A 371 19.63 8.92 0.38
CA ASN A 371 20.32 7.62 0.36
C ASN A 371 21.60 7.66 1.22
N GLY A 372 21.78 6.65 2.06
CA GLY A 372 22.89 6.57 3.01
C GLY A 372 22.65 7.28 4.34
N CYS A 373 21.46 7.84 4.57
CA CYS A 373 21.03 8.34 5.88
C CYS A 373 19.90 7.47 6.42
N PHE A 374 20.00 7.11 7.70
CA PHE A 374 19.13 6.15 8.35
C PHE A 374 18.60 6.68 9.66
N ILE A 375 17.47 6.15 10.10
CA ILE A 375 16.89 6.49 11.40
C ILE A 375 17.46 5.54 12.45
N ALA A 376 18.26 6.07 13.38
CA ALA A 376 18.80 5.33 14.51
C ALA A 376 17.78 5.21 15.67
N ALA A 377 16.95 6.22 15.88
CA ALA A 377 15.90 6.19 16.89
C ALA A 377 14.74 7.15 16.55
N LEU A 378 13.50 6.73 16.81
CA LEU A 378 12.31 7.59 16.72
C LEU A 378 11.17 7.08 17.60
N GLN A 379 10.33 7.99 18.09
CA GLN A 379 9.06 7.65 18.75
C GLN A 379 8.00 7.32 17.68
N ARG A 380 7.55 6.07 17.64
CA ARG A 380 6.74 5.50 16.53
C ARG A 380 5.25 5.79 16.64
N GLU A 381 4.72 5.78 17.86
CA GLU A 381 3.33 6.11 18.13
C GLU A 381 3.25 7.37 18.96
N LEU A 382 2.28 8.20 18.63
CA LEU A 382 1.96 9.41 19.36
C LEU A 382 0.45 9.43 19.62
N GLU A 383 0.08 9.47 20.89
CA GLU A 383 -1.25 9.92 21.29
C GLU A 383 -1.17 11.42 21.59
N THR A 384 -1.85 12.23 20.78
CA THR A 384 -1.87 13.68 21.00
C THR A 384 -2.71 14.01 22.23
N THR A 385 -2.32 15.06 22.95
CA THR A 385 -3.12 15.62 24.04
C THR A 385 -3.62 17.01 23.66
N ALA A 386 -4.23 17.74 24.59
CA ALA A 386 -4.62 19.14 24.38
C ALA A 386 -3.42 20.12 24.33
N SER A 387 -2.19 19.64 24.47
CA SER A 387 -0.97 20.46 24.46
C SER A 387 -0.03 20.10 23.30
N ALA A 388 0.83 21.05 22.94
CA ALA A 388 1.85 20.82 21.92
C ALA A 388 2.79 19.68 22.36
N THR A 389 3.18 18.84 21.40
CA THR A 389 4.12 17.72 21.63
C THR A 389 5.38 17.94 20.83
N ASN A 390 6.54 17.58 21.39
CA ASN A 390 7.83 17.67 20.71
C ASN A 390 8.46 16.27 20.57
N LEU A 391 8.69 15.85 19.33
CA LEU A 391 9.27 14.57 18.97
C LEU A 391 10.73 14.73 18.59
N LYS A 392 11.56 13.73 18.94
CA LYS A 392 12.96 13.68 18.55
C LYS A 392 13.22 12.53 17.60
N PHE A 393 13.84 12.84 16.46
CA PHE A 393 14.37 11.86 15.50
C PHE A 393 15.89 11.85 15.61
N VAL A 394 16.49 10.66 15.67
CA VAL A 394 17.95 10.50 15.66
C VAL A 394 18.34 9.85 14.34
N LEU A 395 19.14 10.55 13.55
CA LEU A 395 19.71 10.06 12.30
C LEU A 395 21.15 9.59 12.46
N THR A 396 21.58 8.74 11.53
CA THR A 396 22.95 8.26 11.37
C THR A 396 23.26 8.07 9.89
N LYS A 397 24.53 8.22 9.52
CA LYS A 397 25.04 7.85 8.18
C LYS A 397 25.75 6.51 8.18
N THR A 398 25.87 5.89 9.35
CA THR A 398 26.39 4.54 9.46
C THR A 398 25.30 3.53 9.14
N SER A 399 25.68 2.47 8.44
CA SER A 399 24.83 1.34 8.12
C SER A 399 25.54 0.06 8.48
N GLY A 400 24.78 -1.02 8.59
CA GLY A 400 25.31 -2.37 8.61
C GLY A 400 24.87 -3.12 7.35
N ASP A 401 25.38 -4.34 7.26
CA ASP A 401 25.03 -5.28 6.22
C ASP A 401 24.39 -6.52 6.85
N LEU A 402 23.57 -7.21 6.05
CA LEU A 402 23.04 -8.51 6.38
C LEU A 402 23.52 -9.51 5.34
N GLU A 403 24.24 -10.54 5.79
CA GLU A 403 24.75 -11.62 4.98
C GLU A 403 24.21 -12.96 5.46
N GLY A 404 24.14 -13.93 4.57
CA GLY A 404 23.63 -15.21 4.99
C GLY A 404 23.58 -16.30 3.94
N THR A 405 22.95 -17.39 4.34
CA THR A 405 22.58 -18.49 3.45
C THR A 405 21.07 -18.73 3.48
N ALA A 406 20.53 -19.06 2.33
CA ALA A 406 19.14 -19.46 2.10
C ALA A 406 19.12 -20.52 1.00
N PRO A 407 17.98 -21.20 0.73
CA PRO A 407 17.87 -22.08 -0.43
C PRO A 407 18.26 -21.35 -1.73
N PRO A 408 18.99 -22.01 -2.65
CA PRO A 408 19.36 -21.40 -3.93
C PRO A 408 18.15 -20.83 -4.68
N ALA A 409 18.33 -19.66 -5.30
CA ALA A 409 17.29 -18.93 -6.03
C ALA A 409 16.05 -18.48 -5.21
N SER A 410 16.07 -18.62 -3.88
CA SER A 410 15.01 -18.05 -3.02
C SER A 410 15.10 -16.52 -2.98
N LYS A 411 13.95 -15.86 -2.85
CA LYS A 411 13.87 -14.41 -2.60
C LYS A 411 13.82 -14.19 -1.09
N ILE A 412 14.79 -13.43 -0.59
CA ILE A 412 14.93 -13.04 0.80
C ILE A 412 14.25 -11.69 0.95
N PHE A 413 13.37 -11.59 1.93
CA PHE A 413 12.70 -10.34 2.30
C PHE A 413 13.20 -9.94 3.68
N VAL A 414 13.55 -8.66 3.80
CA VAL A 414 14.06 -8.06 5.02
C VAL A 414 13.30 -6.78 5.24
N ALA A 415 12.70 -6.67 6.40
CA ALA A 415 11.95 -5.49 6.77
C ALA A 415 12.27 -5.13 8.21
N PRO A 416 12.32 -3.84 8.54
CA PRO A 416 12.49 -3.46 9.93
C PRO A 416 11.34 -3.96 10.81
N THR A 417 11.61 -4.24 12.08
CA THR A 417 10.59 -4.64 13.07
C THR A 417 9.94 -3.45 13.75
N TYR A 418 10.00 -2.27 13.13
CA TYR A 418 9.57 -1.01 13.74
C TYR A 418 8.05 -0.93 14.01
N ASP A 419 7.28 -1.90 13.52
CA ASP A 419 5.82 -2.03 13.66
C ASP A 419 5.43 -3.53 13.63
N LYS A 420 4.25 -3.88 14.16
CA LYS A 420 3.60 -5.21 13.96
C LYS A 420 3.40 -5.48 12.47
N SER A 421 3.20 -4.43 11.69
CA SER A 421 3.02 -4.47 10.25
C SER A 421 4.21 -3.94 9.46
N VAL A 422 4.29 -4.34 8.19
CA VAL A 422 5.37 -3.94 7.29
C VAL A 422 4.76 -3.22 6.10
N ASP A 423 5.21 -2.00 5.88
CA ASP A 423 4.92 -1.26 4.67
C ASP A 423 5.76 -1.84 3.53
N ALA A 424 5.15 -2.03 2.36
CA ALA A 424 5.84 -2.52 1.17
C ALA A 424 7.10 -1.71 0.86
N ALA A 425 7.03 -0.39 1.08
CA ALA A 425 8.13 0.54 0.83
C ALA A 425 9.34 0.32 1.74
N ASP A 426 9.14 -0.26 2.93
CA ASP A 426 10.19 -0.51 3.91
C ASP A 426 10.81 -1.92 3.76
N VAL A 427 10.32 -2.72 2.81
CA VAL A 427 10.82 -4.06 2.53
C VAL A 427 11.95 -4.01 1.52
N GLN A 428 13.11 -4.48 1.94
CA GLN A 428 14.21 -4.79 1.04
C GLN A 428 14.16 -6.27 0.64
N SER A 429 14.56 -6.56 -0.60
CA SER A 429 14.68 -7.95 -1.03
C SER A 429 15.88 -8.19 -1.94
N VAL A 430 16.40 -9.41 -1.85
CA VAL A 430 17.49 -9.92 -2.70
C VAL A 430 17.19 -11.38 -3.04
N VAL A 431 17.76 -11.88 -4.12
CA VAL A 431 17.68 -13.31 -4.48
C VAL A 431 18.99 -13.97 -4.08
N ALA A 432 18.92 -15.13 -3.41
CA ALA A 432 20.11 -15.94 -3.13
C ALA A 432 20.73 -16.45 -4.44
N ASP A 433 22.06 -16.50 -4.49
CA ASP A 433 22.78 -17.02 -5.64
C ASP A 433 22.64 -18.56 -5.78
N SER A 434 23.34 -19.13 -6.77
CA SER A 434 23.31 -20.57 -7.06
C SER A 434 23.85 -21.43 -5.91
N ASP A 435 24.72 -20.86 -5.07
CA ASP A 435 25.31 -21.51 -3.91
C ASP A 435 24.49 -21.24 -2.63
N GLY A 436 23.42 -20.45 -2.74
CA GLY A 436 22.51 -20.11 -1.65
C GLY A 436 22.98 -18.92 -0.81
N HIS A 437 24.00 -18.18 -1.23
CA HIS A 437 24.47 -17.00 -0.51
C HIS A 437 23.67 -15.75 -0.87
N PHE A 438 23.48 -14.88 0.12
CA PHE A 438 22.86 -13.58 -0.10
C PHE A 438 23.54 -12.49 0.73
N ARG A 439 23.44 -11.25 0.25
CA ARG A 439 23.90 -10.04 0.95
C ARG A 439 22.95 -8.88 0.67
N ILE A 440 22.54 -8.19 1.72
CA ILE A 440 21.79 -6.94 1.68
C ILE A 440 22.63 -5.89 2.40
N GLY A 441 23.14 -4.92 1.65
CA GLY A 441 23.96 -3.86 2.21
C GLY A 441 23.17 -2.58 2.49
N SER A 442 23.81 -1.65 3.19
CA SER A 442 23.23 -0.33 3.48
C SER A 442 21.91 -0.40 4.26
N LEU A 443 21.85 -1.29 5.26
CA LEU A 443 20.74 -1.35 6.20
C LEU A 443 21.00 -0.38 7.35
N GLY A 444 20.01 0.43 7.69
CA GLY A 444 20.08 1.30 8.86
C GLY A 444 20.22 0.47 10.14
N PRO A 445 20.93 0.96 11.18
CA PRO A 445 21.00 0.25 12.45
C PRO A 445 19.61 0.03 13.05
N GLY A 446 19.36 -1.16 13.61
CA GLY A 446 18.07 -1.48 14.21
C GLY A 446 17.73 -2.97 14.19
N GLN A 447 16.53 -3.29 14.65
CA GLN A 447 16.01 -4.64 14.58
C GLN A 447 15.24 -4.87 13.27
N TYR A 448 15.47 -6.04 12.69
CA TYR A 448 14.91 -6.47 11.43
C TYR A 448 14.32 -7.86 11.57
N ARG A 449 13.33 -8.12 10.73
CA ARG A 449 12.75 -9.43 10.49
C ARG A 449 13.07 -9.85 9.07
N ALA A 450 13.46 -11.11 8.92
CA ALA A 450 13.87 -11.66 7.65
C ALA A 450 13.26 -13.05 7.44
N PHE A 451 12.87 -13.34 6.20
CA PHE A 451 12.42 -14.67 5.77
C PHE A 451 12.80 -14.90 4.30
N ALA A 452 12.82 -16.15 3.87
CA ALA A 452 13.09 -16.54 2.48
C ALA A 452 11.90 -17.29 1.92
N ILE A 453 11.44 -16.93 0.72
CA ILE A 453 10.42 -17.68 -0.04
C ILE A 453 11.00 -18.18 -1.36
N THR A 454 10.60 -19.37 -1.76
CA THR A 454 11.00 -19.99 -3.04
C THR A 454 10.00 -19.73 -4.15
N GLN A 455 8.79 -19.26 -3.83
CA GLN A 455 7.74 -18.88 -4.78
C GLN A 455 7.38 -17.41 -4.53
N VAL A 456 7.58 -16.56 -5.54
CA VAL A 456 7.69 -15.10 -5.35
C VAL A 456 6.35 -14.36 -5.44
N ALA A 457 5.27 -15.01 -5.82
CA ALA A 457 4.13 -14.28 -6.36
C ALA A 457 2.95 -14.14 -5.39
N SER A 458 3.22 -13.93 -4.10
CA SER A 458 2.18 -13.53 -3.14
C SER A 458 2.55 -12.27 -2.37
N ASN A 459 1.62 -11.31 -2.37
CA ASN A 459 1.69 -10.07 -1.60
C ASN A 459 1.29 -10.27 -0.13
N ASP A 460 1.20 -11.52 0.33
CA ASP A 460 0.78 -11.86 1.70
C ASP A 460 1.67 -11.23 2.77
N TYR A 461 2.94 -10.96 2.46
CA TYR A 461 3.83 -10.25 3.37
C TYR A 461 3.41 -8.79 3.61
N LEU A 462 2.48 -8.23 2.83
CA LEU A 462 1.88 -6.93 3.09
C LEU A 462 0.77 -7.00 4.16
N ASP A 463 0.29 -8.20 4.47
CA ASP A 463 -0.68 -8.45 5.52
C ASP A 463 0.04 -8.53 6.88
N PRO A 464 -0.32 -7.68 7.86
CA PRO A 464 0.24 -7.75 9.21
C PRO A 464 0.13 -9.14 9.85
N GLN A 465 -0.97 -9.85 9.58
CA GLN A 465 -1.26 -11.14 10.20
C GLN A 465 -0.42 -12.27 9.58
N PHE A 466 0.08 -12.13 8.34
CA PHE A 466 1.03 -13.09 7.76
C PHE A 466 2.28 -13.22 8.63
N TRP A 467 2.79 -12.08 9.11
CA TRP A 467 3.96 -12.05 9.97
C TRP A 467 3.71 -12.65 11.35
N GLN A 468 2.46 -12.57 11.84
CA GLN A 468 2.06 -13.22 13.09
C GLN A 468 1.96 -14.73 12.90
N ASP A 469 1.28 -15.18 11.84
CA ASP A 469 1.04 -16.60 11.53
C ASP A 469 2.36 -17.35 11.26
N HIS A 470 3.39 -16.65 10.79
CA HIS A 470 4.71 -17.20 10.46
C HIS A 470 5.82 -16.77 11.42
N ALA A 471 5.48 -16.19 12.58
CA ALA A 471 6.45 -15.60 13.51
C ALA A 471 7.56 -16.58 13.94
N GLU A 472 7.27 -17.88 14.04
CA GLU A 472 8.25 -18.91 14.40
C GLU A 472 9.29 -19.20 13.29
N GLN A 473 8.93 -18.96 12.02
CA GLN A 473 9.80 -19.18 10.88
C GLN A 473 10.53 -17.91 10.45
N ILE A 474 9.98 -16.75 10.79
CA ILE A 474 10.59 -15.44 10.58
C ILE A 474 11.73 -15.25 11.59
N ARG A 475 12.88 -14.82 11.10
CA ARG A 475 14.07 -14.60 11.92
C ARG A 475 14.22 -13.14 12.27
N LEU A 476 14.34 -12.87 13.56
CA LEU A 476 14.74 -11.56 14.07
C LEU A 476 16.25 -11.45 14.07
N ILE A 477 16.76 -10.29 13.64
CA ILE A 477 18.19 -9.97 13.65
C ILE A 477 18.39 -8.48 13.92
N THR A 478 19.43 -8.17 14.70
CA THR A 478 19.84 -6.77 14.93
C THR A 478 20.98 -6.45 13.98
N ILE A 479 20.83 -5.34 13.25
CA ILE A 479 21.88 -4.76 12.43
C ILE A 479 22.54 -3.65 13.23
N HIS A 480 23.85 -3.79 13.45
CA HIS A 480 24.69 -2.78 14.08
C HIS A 480 25.42 -1.95 13.01
N ALA A 481 25.79 -0.73 13.39
CA ALA A 481 26.57 0.16 12.53
C ALA A 481 27.94 -0.45 12.20
N ASN A 482 28.32 -0.42 10.93
CA ASN A 482 29.60 -0.90 10.39
C ASN A 482 29.88 -2.39 10.61
N GLU A 483 28.83 -3.19 10.81
CA GLU A 483 28.93 -4.64 11.01
C GLU A 483 28.15 -5.40 9.94
N ALA A 484 28.61 -6.61 9.60
CA ALA A 484 27.88 -7.56 8.79
C ALA A 484 27.23 -8.61 9.70
N ALA A 485 25.93 -8.45 9.94
CA ALA A 485 25.14 -9.42 10.67
C ALA A 485 24.95 -10.68 9.82
N LYS A 486 25.03 -11.87 10.44
CA LYS A 486 24.94 -13.15 9.73
C LYS A 486 23.65 -13.88 10.06
N LEU A 487 22.98 -14.40 9.04
CA LEU A 487 21.73 -15.13 9.20
C LEU A 487 21.68 -16.39 8.31
N GLN A 488 21.07 -17.46 8.84
CA GLN A 488 20.71 -18.62 8.03
C GLN A 488 19.20 -18.72 7.98
N LEU A 489 18.66 -18.76 6.77
CA LEU A 489 17.24 -18.81 6.48
C LEU A 489 16.87 -20.19 5.92
N GLN A 490 15.77 -20.72 6.44
CA GLN A 490 15.10 -21.87 5.84
C GLN A 490 13.98 -21.34 4.92
N PRO A 491 13.58 -22.11 3.89
CA PRO A 491 12.45 -21.71 3.08
C PRO A 491 11.22 -21.65 3.97
N LEU A 492 10.52 -20.52 3.91
CA LEU A 492 9.28 -20.34 4.60
C LEU A 492 8.29 -21.41 4.12
N ARG A 493 7.87 -22.26 5.05
CA ARG A 493 6.78 -23.20 4.81
C ARG A 493 5.50 -22.40 4.93
N LEU A 494 5.02 -21.97 3.77
CA LEU A 494 3.63 -21.60 3.59
C LEU A 494 2.78 -22.81 4.02
N THR A 495 1.81 -22.62 4.91
CA THR A 495 0.93 -23.71 5.35
C THR A 495 0.04 -24.16 4.19
N GLU A 496 -0.74 -25.25 4.31
CA GLU A 496 -1.74 -25.60 3.28
C GLU A 496 -2.75 -24.47 3.03
N ALA A 497 -2.86 -23.52 3.97
CA ALA A 497 -3.62 -22.28 3.79
C ALA A 497 -2.97 -21.28 2.80
N TRP A 498 -1.76 -21.57 2.33
CA TRP A 498 -0.89 -20.68 1.55
C TRP A 498 -0.06 -21.43 0.48
N LYS A 499 -0.25 -22.75 0.33
CA LYS A 499 0.29 -23.61 -0.75
C LYS A 499 -0.78 -23.83 -1.79
#